data_AF-A0A353DSJ3-F1
#
_entry.id   AF-A0A353DSJ3-F1
#
_cell.length_a   1.000
_cell.length_b   1.000
_cell.length_c   1.000
_cell.angle_alpha   90.00
_cell.angle_beta   90.00
_cell.angle_gamma   90.00
#
_symmetry.space_group_name_H-M   'P 1'
#
loop_
_entity.id
_entity.type
_entity.pdbx_description
1 polymer ?
#
loop_
_entity_poly.entity_id
_entity_poly.type
_entity_poly.pdbx_seq_one_letter_code
_entity_poly.pdbx_strand_id
1 'polypeptide(L)'
;MEMKENVMTKIDFITAAGGGIRMYAGDGLKGWGGTAKGIAYTLRTVGLADCVMGSSSMDFASEEGFENDGDARELWDEAIGIYNWEVNGVAS
;
A
#
# COMPACT_ATOMS: atom_id res chain seq x y z
N MET A 1 26.74 20.75 5.86
CA MET A 1 25.85 19.75 6.44
C MET A 1 25.03 19.21 5.30
N GLU A 2 25.41 18.07 4.73
CA GLU A 2 24.57 17.37 3.77
C GLU A 2 23.33 16.91 4.52
N MET A 3 22.17 17.45 4.15
CA MET A 3 20.90 16.83 4.46
C MET A 3 20.91 15.53 3.65
N LYS A 4 21.34 14.42 4.25
CA LYS A 4 21.11 13.11 3.67
C LYS A 4 19.60 13.01 3.50
N GLU A 5 19.12 13.01 2.26
CA GLU A 5 17.73 12.66 1.98
C GLU A 5 17.45 11.40 2.76
N ASN A 6 16.51 11.47 3.69
CA ASN A 6 16.05 10.32 4.43
C ASN A 6 15.17 9.55 3.43
N VAL A 7 15.81 8.89 2.47
CA VAL A 7 15.12 8.14 1.42
C VAL A 7 14.40 7.01 2.15
N MET A 8 13.10 7.20 2.42
CA MET A 8 12.27 6.10 2.87
C MET A 8 12.29 5.05 1.77
N THR A 9 12.90 3.91 2.07
CA THR A 9 13.12 2.84 1.07
C THR A 9 12.00 1.81 1.05
N LYS A 10 11.10 1.87 2.05
CA LYS A 10 9.99 0.93 2.25
C LYS A 10 8.65 1.64 2.04
N ILE A 11 7.62 0.86 1.71
CA ILE A 11 6.28 1.40 1.51
C ILE A 11 5.76 2.04 2.79
N ASP A 12 5.49 3.33 2.72
CA ASP A 12 5.10 4.21 3.84
C ASP A 12 3.84 5.04 3.53
N PHE A 13 3.38 5.05 2.28
CA PHE A 13 2.18 5.77 1.86
C PHE A 13 1.40 5.04 0.76
N ILE A 14 0.06 5.08 0.85
CA ILE A 14 -0.85 4.47 -0.12
C ILE A 14 -1.97 5.40 -0.55
N THR A 15 -2.40 5.26 -1.81
CA THR A 15 -3.56 5.95 -2.36
C THR A 15 -4.42 4.99 -3.18
N ALA A 16 -5.73 5.21 -3.21
CA ALA A 16 -6.60 4.58 -4.20
C ALA A 16 -6.40 5.26 -5.56
N ALA A 17 -6.45 4.50 -6.65
CA ALA A 17 -6.48 5.00 -8.02
C ALA A 17 -6.91 3.90 -8.99
N GLY A 18 -7.91 4.17 -9.83
CA GLY A 18 -8.37 3.29 -10.91
C GLY A 18 -8.77 1.89 -10.46
N GLY A 19 -9.47 1.76 -9.33
CA GLY A 19 -9.89 0.47 -8.76
C GLY A 19 -8.75 -0.36 -8.15
N GLY A 20 -7.62 0.26 -7.84
CA GLY A 20 -6.49 -0.39 -7.16
C GLY A 20 -5.74 0.56 -6.23
N ILE A 21 -4.62 0.09 -5.67
CA ILE A 21 -3.82 0.85 -4.70
C ILE A 21 -2.45 1.18 -5.31
N ARG A 22 -2.08 2.46 -5.31
CA ARG A 22 -0.71 2.92 -5.54
C ARG A 22 0.07 2.90 -4.22
N MET A 23 1.30 2.43 -4.28
CA MET A 23 2.18 2.27 -3.13
C MET A 23 3.45 3.09 -3.33
N TYR A 24 3.80 3.90 -2.34
CA TYR A 24 4.92 4.83 -2.38
C TYR A 24 5.91 4.52 -1.26
N ALA A 25 7.18 4.82 -1.50
CA ALA A 25 8.21 4.91 -0.48
C ALA A 25 8.84 6.31 -0.58
N GLY A 26 8.60 7.15 0.42
CA GLY A 26 8.88 8.57 0.33
C GLY A 26 8.07 9.23 -0.79
N ASP A 27 8.75 9.92 -1.70
CA ASP A 27 8.16 10.57 -2.88
C ASP A 27 8.07 9.64 -4.11
N GLY A 28 8.62 8.43 -4.02
CA GLY A 28 8.73 7.52 -5.16
C GLY A 28 7.58 6.51 -5.24
N LEU A 29 6.81 6.53 -6.33
CA LEU A 29 5.88 5.46 -6.68
C LEU A 29 6.65 4.15 -6.90
N LYS A 30 6.27 3.09 -6.19
CA LYS A 30 6.92 1.78 -6.26
C LYS A 30 6.09 0.71 -6.95
N GLY A 31 4.76 0.88 -6.97
CA GLY A 31 3.88 -0.03 -7.67
C GLY A 31 2.43 0.38 -7.60
N TRP A 32 1.63 -0.31 -8.41
CA TRP A 32 0.17 -0.27 -8.36
C TRP A 32 -0.35 -1.71 -8.43
N GLY A 33 -1.40 -2.02 -7.67
CA GLY A 33 -2.05 -3.32 -7.72
C GLY A 33 -3.55 -3.22 -7.57
N GLY A 34 -4.29 -3.84 -8.48
CA GLY A 34 -5.75 -4.02 -8.40
C GLY A 34 -6.18 -5.33 -7.72
N THR A 35 -5.26 -6.06 -7.07
CA THR A 35 -5.55 -7.29 -6.33
C THR A 35 -4.68 -7.37 -5.08
N ALA A 36 -5.20 -8.01 -4.03
CA ALA A 36 -4.47 -8.18 -2.77
C ALA A 36 -3.10 -8.87 -2.98
N LYS A 37 -3.05 -9.87 -3.86
CA LYS A 37 -1.80 -10.57 -4.23
C LYS A 37 -0.78 -9.67 -4.92
N GLY A 38 -1.23 -8.78 -5.82
CA GLY A 38 -0.35 -7.83 -6.51
C GLY A 38 0.23 -6.76 -5.57
N ILE A 39 -0.60 -6.29 -4.62
CA ILE A 39 -0.17 -5.38 -3.56
C ILE A 39 0.85 -6.08 -2.66
N ALA A 40 0.52 -7.26 -2.13
CA ALA A 40 1.42 -8.04 -1.28
C ALA A 40 2.75 -8.37 -1.97
N TYR A 41 2.74 -8.66 -3.27
CA TYR A 41 3.96 -8.86 -4.05
C TYR A 41 4.86 -7.61 -4.05
N THR A 42 4.29 -6.42 -4.20
CA THR A 42 5.03 -5.16 -4.13
C THR A 42 5.62 -4.96 -2.74
N LEU A 43 4.84 -5.21 -1.68
CA LEU A 43 5.30 -5.12 -0.29
C LEU A 43 6.47 -6.08 0.00
N ARG A 44 6.44 -7.31 -0.52
CA ARG A 44 7.54 -8.28 -0.40
C ARG A 44 8.81 -7.84 -1.15
N THR A 45 8.64 -7.19 -2.30
CA THR A 45 9.76 -6.80 -3.17
C THR A 45 10.44 -5.52 -2.68
N VAL A 46 9.67 -4.59 -2.13
CA VAL A 46 10.16 -3.27 -1.71
C VAL A 46 10.39 -3.18 -0.20
N GLY A 47 9.59 -3.89 0.59
CA GLY A 47 9.53 -3.80 2.04
C GLY A 47 8.39 -2.89 2.52
N LEU A 48 7.87 -3.19 3.71
CA LEU A 48 6.79 -2.47 4.39
C LEU A 48 7.36 -1.69 5.59
N ALA A 49 7.04 -0.39 5.70
CA ALA A 49 7.42 0.42 6.85
C ALA A 49 6.58 0.08 8.10
N ASP A 50 7.06 0.45 9.28
CA ASP A 50 6.36 0.18 10.55
C ASP A 50 5.00 0.92 10.65
N CYS A 51 4.88 2.05 9.95
CA CYS A 51 3.65 2.80 9.80
C CYS A 51 3.46 3.15 8.32
N VAL A 52 2.25 2.90 7.81
CA VAL A 52 1.83 3.28 6.46
C VAL A 52 0.71 4.29 6.59
N MET A 53 0.90 5.45 5.99
CA MET A 53 -0.09 6.52 5.93
C MET A 53 -0.99 6.32 4.71
N GLY A 54 -2.29 6.63 4.85
CA GLY A 54 -3.26 6.58 3.75
C GLY A 54 -3.68 7.98 3.32
N SER A 55 -3.83 8.19 2.02
CA SER A 55 -4.56 9.35 1.48
C SER A 55 -6.07 9.23 1.74
N SER A 56 -6.78 10.35 1.80
CA SER A 56 -8.25 10.38 1.88
C SER A 56 -8.93 9.65 0.71
N SER A 57 -8.24 9.49 -0.43
CA SER A 57 -8.70 8.66 -1.55
C SER A 57 -9.02 7.21 -1.12
N MET A 58 -8.38 6.71 -0.07
CA MET A 58 -8.68 5.37 0.47
C MET A 58 -10.06 5.30 1.12
N ASP A 59 -10.53 6.42 1.69
CA ASP A 59 -11.84 6.53 2.33
C ASP A 59 -12.93 6.89 1.30
N PHE A 60 -12.60 7.67 0.27
CA PHE A 60 -13.49 8.02 -0.86
C PHE A 60 -13.19 7.18 -2.10
N ALA A 61 -13.04 5.87 -1.90
CA ALA A 61 -12.53 4.95 -2.92
C ALA A 61 -13.42 4.84 -4.17
N SER A 62 -14.72 5.10 -4.07
CA SER A 62 -15.63 5.07 -5.22
C SER A 62 -15.31 6.17 -6.25
N GLU A 63 -14.79 7.32 -5.81
CA GLU A 63 -14.29 8.39 -6.69
C GLU A 63 -13.03 7.97 -7.46
N GLU A 64 -12.35 6.92 -6.98
CA GLU A 64 -11.12 6.38 -7.55
C GLU A 64 -11.35 5.05 -8.29
N GLY A 65 -12.60 4.71 -8.62
CA GLY A 65 -12.95 3.56 -9.45
C GLY A 65 -13.13 2.23 -8.71
N PHE A 66 -13.24 2.26 -7.38
CA PHE A 66 -13.82 1.15 -6.62
C PHE A 66 -15.36 1.21 -6.65
N GLU A 67 -16.03 0.15 -6.20
CA GLU A 67 -17.50 0.10 -6.19
C GLU A 67 -18.05 0.93 -5.02
N ASN A 68 -17.42 0.85 -3.84
CA ASN A 68 -17.83 1.56 -2.64
C ASN A 68 -16.69 2.31 -1.94
N ASP A 69 -17.08 3.32 -1.17
CA ASP A 69 -16.23 4.04 -0.21
C ASP A 69 -15.89 3.12 0.97
N GLY A 70 -14.84 2.32 0.79
CA GLY A 70 -14.35 1.33 1.76
C GLY A 70 -13.59 0.17 1.12
N ASP A 71 -13.90 -0.16 -0.14
CA ASP A 71 -13.31 -1.31 -0.81
C ASP A 71 -11.78 -1.21 -0.94
N ALA A 72 -11.24 0.01 -1.10
CA ALA A 72 -9.78 0.20 -1.12
C ALA A 72 -9.13 -0.18 0.21
N ARG A 73 -9.82 0.05 1.34
CA ARG A 73 -9.32 -0.33 2.66
C ARG A 73 -9.40 -1.84 2.86
N GLU A 74 -10.49 -2.47 2.44
CA GLU A 74 -10.64 -3.92 2.47
C GLU A 74 -9.55 -4.61 1.64
N LEU A 75 -9.31 -4.12 0.42
CA LEU A 75 -8.25 -4.63 -0.46
C LEU A 75 -6.86 -4.48 0.16
N TRP A 76 -6.60 -3.40 0.88
CA TRP A 76 -5.35 -3.19 1.62
C TRP A 76 -5.20 -4.19 2.77
N ASP A 77 -6.24 -4.35 3.59
CA ASP A 77 -6.21 -5.23 4.75
C ASP A 77 -6.04 -6.71 4.30
N GLU A 78 -6.68 -7.12 3.20
CA GLU A 78 -6.43 -8.43 2.57
C GLU A 78 -4.97 -8.60 2.12
N ALA A 79 -4.38 -7.57 1.49
CA ALA A 79 -2.99 -7.61 1.05
C ALA A 79 -2.01 -7.72 2.23
N ILE A 80 -2.31 -7.04 3.34
CA ILE A 80 -1.53 -7.13 4.59
C ILE A 80 -1.63 -8.52 5.20
N GLY A 81 -2.80 -9.16 5.18
CA GLY A 81 -2.95 -10.54 5.60
C GLY A 81 -2.06 -11.51 4.82
N ILE A 82 -2.04 -11.38 3.49
CA ILE A 82 -1.17 -12.17 2.60
C ILE A 82 0.31 -11.89 2.91
N TYR A 83 0.70 -10.62 3.02
CA TYR A 83 2.08 -10.23 3.32
C TYR A 83 2.54 -10.80 4.68
N ASN A 84 1.74 -10.65 5.73
CA ASN A 84 2.08 -11.12 7.07
C ASN A 84 2.21 -12.64 7.13
N TRP A 85 1.31 -13.36 6.46
CA TRP A 85 1.42 -14.81 6.36
C TRP A 85 2.71 -15.22 5.65
N GLU A 86 3.01 -14.63 4.50
CA GLU A 86 4.15 -15.05 3.67
C GLU A 86 5.52 -14.58 4.19
N VAL A 87 5.59 -13.42 4.84
CA VAL A 87 6.86 -12.83 5.30
C VAL A 87 7.11 -13.07 6.79
N ASN A 88 6.07 -12.97 7.62
CA ASN A 88 6.20 -13.02 9.07
C ASN A 88 5.75 -14.37 9.66
N GLY A 89 5.03 -15.20 8.89
CA GLY A 89 4.48 -16.47 9.36
C GLY A 89 3.34 -16.32 10.37
N VAL A 90 2.66 -15.17 10.39
CA VAL A 90 1.52 -14.88 11.27
C VAL A 90 0.30 -14.50 10.44
N ALA A 91 -0.86 -15.06 10.81
CA ALA A 91 -2.14 -14.62 10.25
C ALA A 91 -2.54 -13.27 10.87
N SER A 92 -3.14 -12.40 10.04
CA SER A 92 -3.69 -11.09 10.42
C SER A 92 -5.03 -11.20 11.15
#